data_AF-A0A4R0NK73-F1
#
_entry.id   AF-A0A4R0NK73-F1
#
_cell.length_a   1.000
_cell.length_b   1.000
_cell.length_c   1.000
_cell.angle_alpha   90.00
_cell.angle_beta   90.00
_cell.angle_gamma   90.00
#
_symmetry.space_group_name_H-M   'P 1'
#
loop_
_entity.id
_entity.type
_entity.pdbx_description
1 polymer ?
#
loop_
_entity_poly.entity_id
_entity_poly.type
_entity_poly.pdbx_seq_one_letter_code
_entity_poly.pdbx_strand_id
1 'polypeptide(L)'
;MAILKGGILGGFAMLAKGNMPGVQQAEIVPLANGVTFNWEPEHMASIYHIQSRAMLFVHCEDLGKSFYNLNAARIMDKTDFMELPLNFKGHTLQAYIAFASDDREKISNSRYIGSVDY
;
A
#
# COMPACT_ATOMS: atom_id res chain seq x y z
N MET A 1 5.38 7.36 13.85
CA MET A 1 5.66 8.41 12.85
C MET A 1 6.54 7.79 11.77
N ALA A 2 5.97 7.41 10.62
CA ALA A 2 6.76 6.90 9.50
C ALA A 2 7.43 8.06 8.79
N ILE A 3 8.76 8.06 8.76
CA ILE A 3 9.56 9.10 8.11
C ILE A 3 9.62 8.75 6.62
N LEU A 4 8.88 9.48 5.79
CA LEU A 4 9.06 9.47 4.34
C LEU A 4 10.38 10.19 4.01
N LYS A 5 11.49 9.44 3.92
CA LYS A 5 12.69 9.95 3.23
C LYS A 5 12.53 9.66 1.74
N GLY A 6 11.89 10.59 1.04
CA GLY A 6 12.00 10.66 -0.42
C GLY A 6 13.44 11.06 -0.79
N GLY A 7 14.24 10.07 -1.18
CA GLY A 7 15.57 10.27 -1.78
C GLY A 7 15.58 9.60 -3.14
N ILE A 8 15.68 10.40 -4.20
CA ILE A 8 15.71 9.93 -5.58
C ILE A 8 17.08 9.31 -5.85
N LEU A 9 17.10 8.01 -6.13
CA LEU A 9 18.09 7.27 -6.94
C LEU A 9 17.56 5.83 -7.09
N GLY A 10 16.68 5.59 -8.06
CA GLY A 10 16.35 4.27 -8.62
C GLY A 10 16.18 3.08 -7.65
N GLY A 11 15.59 3.30 -6.48
CA GLY A 11 15.58 2.31 -5.40
C GLY A 11 14.30 2.35 -4.58
N PHE A 12 13.68 1.18 -4.43
CA PHE A 12 12.47 0.89 -3.68
C PHE A 12 12.13 1.89 -2.56
N ALA A 13 10.98 2.59 -2.69
CA ALA A 13 10.44 3.37 -1.59
C ALA A 13 10.01 2.43 -0.44
N MET A 14 10.39 2.77 0.79
CA MET A 14 9.96 2.06 2.00
C MET A 14 9.02 2.96 2.79
N LEU A 15 7.72 2.65 2.73
CA LEU A 15 6.66 3.39 3.43
C LEU A 15 6.61 3.04 4.92
N ALA A 16 6.76 1.75 5.22
CA ALA A 16 6.58 1.20 6.56
C ALA A 16 7.67 0.18 6.85
N LYS A 17 8.09 0.13 8.12
CA LYS A 17 9.06 -0.83 8.61
C LYS A 17 8.63 -1.40 9.95
N GLY A 18 8.58 -2.72 10.05
CA GLY A 18 8.26 -3.43 11.28
C GLY A 18 8.31 -4.95 11.09
N ASN A 19 7.92 -5.69 12.12
CA ASN A 19 8.12 -7.14 12.21
C ASN A 19 6.81 -7.94 12.16
N MET A 20 5.68 -7.28 11.87
CA MET A 20 4.42 -7.97 11.65
C MET A 20 4.47 -8.72 10.30
N PRO A 21 3.87 -9.93 10.21
CA PRO A 21 3.70 -10.62 8.93
C PRO A 21 3.09 -9.71 7.88
N GLY A 22 3.64 -9.77 6.67
CA GLY A 22 3.29 -8.89 5.58
C GLY A 22 2.31 -9.52 4.60
N VAL A 23 2.40 -9.03 3.37
CA VAL A 23 1.64 -9.51 2.22
C VAL A 23 2.41 -10.58 1.45
N GLN A 24 1.75 -11.70 1.17
CA GLN A 24 2.32 -12.81 0.42
C GLN A 24 2.30 -12.53 -1.08
N GLN A 25 1.15 -12.08 -1.58
CA GLN A 25 0.90 -11.73 -2.98
C GLN A 25 -0.02 -10.52 -3.02
N ALA A 26 0.17 -9.65 -4.00
CA ALA A 26 -0.70 -8.52 -4.24
C ALA A 26 -0.57 -8.02 -5.66
N GLU A 27 -1.61 -7.34 -6.12
CA GLU A 27 -1.68 -6.69 -7.42
C GLU A 27 -2.42 -5.35 -7.30
N ILE A 28 -2.21 -4.50 -8.30
CA ILE A 28 -2.92 -3.23 -8.46
C ILE A 28 -3.60 -3.19 -9.83
N VAL A 29 -4.86 -2.76 -9.85
CA VAL A 29 -5.70 -2.71 -11.06
C VAL A 29 -6.24 -1.29 -11.24
N PRO A 30 -6.07 -0.65 -12.41
CA PRO A 30 -6.59 0.69 -12.63
C PRO A 30 -8.08 0.65 -12.95
N LEU A 31 -8.81 1.63 -12.44
CA LEU A 31 -10.22 1.88 -12.73
C LEU A 31 -10.44 3.32 -13.22
N ALA A 32 -11.68 3.65 -13.58
CA ALA A 32 -12.01 4.97 -14.14
C ALA A 32 -11.67 6.13 -13.19
N ASN A 33 -11.88 5.98 -11.88
CA ASN A 33 -11.71 7.03 -10.86
C ASN A 33 -10.72 6.66 -9.73
N GLY A 34 -9.96 5.58 -9.89
CA GLY A 34 -8.95 5.20 -8.91
C GLY A 34 -8.24 3.92 -9.27
N VAL A 35 -7.77 3.24 -8.24
CA VAL A 35 -7.09 1.94 -8.35
C VAL A 35 -7.65 0.97 -7.31
N THR A 36 -7.75 -0.30 -7.66
CA THR A 36 -8.07 -1.37 -6.73
C THR A 36 -6.80 -2.10 -6.35
N PHE A 37 -6.61 -2.32 -5.05
CA PHE A 37 -5.58 -3.18 -4.51
C PHE A 37 -6.21 -4.53 -4.17
N ASN A 38 -5.61 -5.63 -4.64
CA ASN A 38 -5.96 -6.98 -4.20
C ASN A 38 -4.75 -7.61 -3.52
N TRP A 39 -4.96 -8.38 -2.45
CA TRP A 39 -3.86 -9.00 -1.71
C TRP A 39 -4.23 -10.34 -1.06
N GLU A 40 -3.20 -11.14 -0.83
CA GLU A 40 -3.23 -12.32 0.03
C GLU A 40 -2.25 -12.10 1.20
N PRO A 41 -2.70 -12.13 2.46
CA PRO A 41 -1.79 -12.06 3.60
C PRO A 41 -0.92 -13.31 3.71
N GLU A 42 0.22 -13.19 4.38
CA GLU A 42 1.01 -14.36 4.75
C GLU A 42 0.19 -15.32 5.65
N HIS A 43 0.26 -16.64 5.37
CA HIS A 43 -0.46 -17.69 6.11
C HIS A 43 -0.20 -17.69 7.63
N MET A 44 0.89 -17.05 8.07
CA MET A 44 1.29 -16.89 9.48
C MET A 44 0.69 -15.65 10.14
N ALA A 45 -0.28 -14.96 9.51
CA ALA A 45 -1.05 -13.93 10.17
C ALA A 45 -1.77 -14.55 11.38
N SER A 46 -1.18 -14.42 12.57
CA SER A 46 -1.77 -14.87 13.82
C SER A 46 -3.22 -14.40 13.92
N ILE A 47 -4.05 -15.09 14.70
CA ILE A 47 -5.45 -14.67 14.95
C ILE A 47 -5.55 -13.22 15.44
N TYR A 48 -4.48 -12.66 16.02
CA TYR A 48 -4.40 -11.28 16.49
C TYR A 48 -4.15 -10.27 15.34
N HIS A 49 -3.77 -10.73 14.15
CA HIS A 49 -3.52 -9.92 12.97
C HIS A 49 -4.72 -9.87 12.00
N ILE A 50 -5.73 -10.73 12.15
CA ILE A 50 -6.90 -10.71 11.25
C ILE A 50 -7.68 -9.39 11.32
N GLN A 51 -7.59 -8.70 12.47
CA GLN A 51 -8.21 -7.39 12.68
C GLN A 51 -7.35 -6.24 12.18
N SER A 52 -6.09 -6.47 11.81
CA SER A 52 -5.24 -5.42 11.25
C SER A 52 -5.80 -4.90 9.93
N ARG A 53 -5.35 -3.70 9.54
CA ARG A 53 -5.77 -3.00 8.32
C ARG A 53 -4.65 -2.91 7.31
N ALA A 54 -5.04 -2.82 6.05
CA ALA A 54 -4.14 -2.42 5.00
C ALA A 54 -3.77 -0.92 5.12
N MET A 55 -2.53 -0.64 4.73
CA MET A 55 -2.04 0.69 4.40
C MET A 55 -1.64 0.65 2.93
N LEU A 56 -2.31 1.45 2.13
CA LEU A 56 -2.17 1.48 0.68
C LEU A 56 -1.51 2.78 0.26
N PHE A 57 -0.62 2.71 -0.73
CA PHE A 57 0.14 3.87 -1.17
C PHE A 57 0.46 3.76 -2.66
N VAL A 58 0.38 4.91 -3.34
CA VAL A 58 0.87 5.10 -4.70
C VAL A 58 1.81 6.29 -4.75
N HIS A 59 2.86 6.19 -5.58
CA HIS A 59 3.76 7.29 -5.91
C HIS A 59 3.79 7.50 -7.42
N CYS A 60 3.64 8.76 -7.84
CA CYS A 60 3.82 9.17 -9.21
C CYS A 60 5.10 9.98 -9.31
N GLU A 61 6.09 9.42 -10.00
CA GLU A 61 7.42 10.04 -10.16
C GLU A 61 7.33 11.32 -11.00
N ASP A 62 6.57 11.30 -12.11
CA ASP A 62 6.37 12.46 -12.99
C ASP A 62 5.86 13.69 -12.26
N LEU A 63 4.95 13.47 -11.30
CA LEU A 63 4.35 14.52 -10.51
C LEU A 63 5.15 14.85 -9.24
N GLY A 64 6.12 14.01 -8.86
CA GLY A 64 6.79 14.06 -7.56
C GLY A 64 5.81 13.94 -6.39
N LYS A 65 4.69 13.24 -6.58
CA LYS A 65 3.57 13.20 -5.63
C LYS A 65 3.23 11.78 -5.20
N SER A 66 2.67 11.68 -4.00
CA SER A 66 2.17 10.42 -3.47
C SER A 66 0.74 10.58 -2.96
N PHE A 67 -0.01 9.48 -2.99
CA PHE A 67 -1.34 9.39 -2.42
C PHE A 67 -1.43 8.11 -1.58
N TYR A 68 -2.17 8.15 -0.48
CA TYR A 68 -2.18 7.05 0.47
C TYR A 68 -3.50 6.93 1.24
N ASN A 69 -3.81 5.69 1.64
CA ASN A 69 -4.84 5.40 2.61
C ASN A 69 -4.23 4.53 3.72
N LEU A 70 -4.01 5.11 4.91
CA LEU A 70 -3.40 4.41 6.05
C LEU A 70 -4.40 3.64 6.91
N ASN A 71 -5.69 3.65 6.56
CA ASN A 71 -6.79 3.00 7.27
C ASN A 71 -7.71 2.29 6.26
N ALA A 72 -7.11 1.59 5.31
CA ALA A 72 -7.84 0.83 4.29
C ALA A 72 -8.60 -0.36 4.93
N ALA A 73 -9.17 -1.21 4.08
CA ALA A 73 -9.91 -2.40 4.49
C ALA A 73 -9.12 -3.33 5.45
N ARG A 74 -9.84 -4.23 6.12
CA ARG A 74 -9.22 -5.25 6.97
C ARG A 74 -8.36 -6.16 6.11
N ILE A 75 -7.30 -6.72 6.67
CA ILE A 75 -6.44 -7.67 5.94
C ILE A 75 -7.27 -8.81 5.32
N MET A 76 -8.28 -9.29 6.03
CA MET A 76 -9.12 -10.40 5.58
C MET A 76 -10.16 -10.02 4.52
N ASP A 77 -10.36 -8.74 4.24
CA ASP A 77 -11.21 -8.29 3.14
C ASP A 77 -10.52 -8.53 1.78
N LYS A 78 -9.18 -8.65 1.78
CA LYS A 78 -8.33 -9.00 0.62
C LYS A 78 -8.39 -8.04 -0.57
N THR A 79 -9.18 -6.97 -0.47
CA THR A 79 -9.30 -5.95 -1.49
C THR A 79 -9.72 -4.61 -0.87
N ASP A 80 -9.32 -3.51 -1.50
CA ASP A 80 -9.88 -2.18 -1.25
C ASP A 80 -9.70 -1.29 -2.49
N PHE A 81 -10.62 -0.36 -2.64
CA PHE A 81 -10.60 0.65 -3.70
C PHE A 81 -10.06 1.97 -3.16
N MET A 82 -9.06 2.52 -3.83
CA MET A 82 -8.52 3.84 -3.55
C MET A 82 -8.93 4.80 -4.67
N GLU A 83 -9.89 5.67 -4.38
CA GLU A 83 -10.20 6.80 -5.25
C GLU A 83 -8.98 7.72 -5.36
N LEU A 84 -8.63 8.11 -6.58
CA LEU A 84 -7.47 8.94 -6.85
C LEU A 84 -7.88 10.29 -7.44
N PRO A 85 -7.24 11.39 -7.02
CA PRO A 85 -7.45 12.70 -7.62
C PRO A 85 -7.19 12.69 -9.14
N LEU A 86 -7.97 13.47 -9.89
CA LEU A 86 -7.87 13.56 -11.36
C LEU A 86 -6.47 13.97 -11.84
N ASN A 87 -5.70 14.70 -11.04
CA ASN A 87 -4.34 15.12 -11.42
C ASN A 87 -3.33 13.95 -11.47
N PHE A 88 -3.71 12.73 -11.09
CA PHE A 88 -2.90 11.52 -11.28
C PHE A 88 -3.22 10.78 -12.58
N LYS A 89 -4.30 11.16 -13.29
CA LYS A 89 -4.66 10.54 -14.57
C LYS A 89 -3.61 10.81 -15.64
N GLY A 90 -3.36 9.82 -16.49
CA GLY A 90 -2.37 9.83 -17.55
C GLY A 90 -0.94 9.54 -17.08
N HIS A 91 -0.75 9.07 -15.84
CA HIS A 91 0.56 8.83 -15.26
C HIS A 91 0.74 7.39 -14.77
N THR A 92 1.99 6.94 -14.76
CA THR A 92 2.37 5.66 -14.14
C THR A 92 2.51 5.84 -12.62
N LEU A 93 1.87 4.94 -11.88
CA LEU A 93 1.85 4.90 -10.43
C LEU A 93 2.64 3.70 -9.92
N GLN A 94 3.57 3.93 -9.00
CA GLN A 94 4.31 2.91 -8.25
C GLN A 94 3.53 2.56 -6.99
N ALA A 95 3.12 1.30 -6.82
CA ALA A 95 2.20 0.89 -5.77
C ALA A 95 2.86 0.08 -4.65
N TYR A 96 2.44 0.35 -3.42
CA TYR A 96 2.96 -0.28 -2.21
C TYR A 96 1.82 -0.62 -1.24
N ILE A 97 2.00 -1.71 -0.49
CA ILE A 97 1.09 -2.13 0.57
C ILE A 97 1.86 -2.50 1.84
N ALA A 98 1.27 -2.22 2.99
CA ALA A 98 1.73 -2.69 4.29
C ALA A 98 0.51 -2.97 5.18
N PHE A 99 0.74 -3.58 6.34
CA PHE A 99 -0.29 -3.88 7.32
C PHE A 99 0.02 -3.21 8.67
N ALA A 100 -1.03 -2.80 9.38
CA ALA A 100 -0.93 -2.22 10.72
C ALA A 100 -2.04 -2.74 11.63
N SER A 101 -1.72 -3.02 12.90
CA SER A 101 -2.72 -3.25 13.95
C SER A 101 -3.56 -1.99 14.21
N ASP A 102 -4.75 -2.16 14.78
CA ASP A 102 -5.68 -1.06 15.07
C ASP A 102 -5.09 -0.01 16.02
N ASP A 103 -4.30 -0.46 17.00
CA ASP A 103 -3.52 0.39 17.91
C ASP A 103 -2.25 0.99 17.27
N ARG A 104 -1.91 0.57 16.05
CA ARG A 104 -0.69 0.93 15.30
C ARG A 104 0.63 0.58 16.01
N GLU A 105 0.60 -0.25 17.06
CA GLU A 105 1.82 -0.69 17.76
C GLU A 105 2.59 -1.74 16.94
N LYS A 106 1.90 -2.47 16.05
CA LYS A 106 2.49 -3.46 15.16
C LYS A 106 2.25 -3.05 13.71
N ILE A 107 3.32 -3.09 12.93
CA ILE A 107 3.32 -2.72 11.53
C ILE A 107 4.20 -3.71 10.75
N SER A 108 3.83 -4.02 9.51
CA SER A 108 4.67 -4.81 8.62
C SER A 108 5.66 -3.90 7.89
N ASN A 109 6.67 -4.49 7.25
CA ASN A 109 7.36 -3.80 6.18
C ASN A 109 6.39 -3.53 5.02
N SER A 110 6.59 -2.40 4.34
CA SER A 110 5.90 -2.15 3.07
C SER A 110 6.51 -2.98 1.95
N ARG A 111 5.64 -3.54 1.11
CA ARG A 111 6.00 -4.28 -0.10
C ARG A 111 5.61 -3.48 -1.32
N TYR A 112 6.52 -3.34 -2.27
CA TYR A 112 6.21 -2.89 -3.62
C TYR A 112 5.44 -3.99 -4.37
N ILE A 113 4.33 -3.62 -4.99
CA ILE A 113 3.41 -4.59 -5.64
C ILE A 113 3.30 -4.41 -7.15
N GLY A 114 4.06 -3.48 -7.73
CA GLY A 114 4.08 -3.21 -9.16
C GLY A 114 3.72 -1.77 -9.48
N SER A 115 3.63 -1.51 -10.78
CA SER A 115 3.27 -0.21 -11.33
C SER A 115 2.05 -0.33 -12.24
N VAL A 116 1.29 0.74 -12.36
CA VAL A 116 0.08 0.78 -13.19
C VAL A 116 -0.08 2.14 -13.86
N ASP A 117 -0.52 2.15 -15.11
CA ASP A 117 -0.94 3.38 -15.78
C ASP A 117 -2.40 3.68 -15.38
N TYR A 118 -2.63 4.88 -14.83
CA TYR A 118 -3.93 5.30 -14.31
C TYR A 118 -4.54 6.45 -15.11
#